data_AF-A0A124FIT9-F1
#
_entry.id   AF-A0A124FIT9-F1
#
_cell.length_a   1.000
_cell.length_b   1.000
_cell.length_c   1.000
_cell.angle_alpha   90.00
_cell.angle_beta   90.00
_cell.angle_gamma   90.00
#
_symmetry.space_group_name_H-M   'P 1'
#
loop_
_entity.id
_entity.type
_entity.pdbx_description
1 polymer ?
#
loop_
_entity_poly.entity_id
_entity_poly.type
_entity_poly.pdbx_seq_one_letter_code
_entity_poly.pdbx_strand_id
1 'polypeptide(L)'
;MFFLKLVINTVLFFIIFNFSRIRQRKFLFSIDSLVLPFSLGLALTVVDCLLRAVFFYSFLSFIIISALAYTALKLVLRKKTDEVSEE
;
A
#
# COMPACT_ATOMS: atom_id res chain seq x y z
N MET A 1 -13.13 7.68 -2.52
CA MET A 1 -11.77 7.84 -3.11
C MET A 1 -11.34 6.66 -3.98
N PHE A 2 -11.66 5.41 -3.60
CA PHE A 2 -11.34 4.21 -4.40
C PHE A 2 -11.93 4.26 -5.83
N PHE A 3 -13.24 4.49 -5.96
CA PHE A 3 -13.89 4.60 -7.28
C PHE A 3 -13.30 5.69 -8.16
N LEU A 4 -13.01 6.87 -7.59
CA LEU A 4 -12.41 7.97 -8.35
C LEU A 4 -11.02 7.59 -8.89
N LYS A 5 -10.18 6.95 -8.05
CA LYS A 5 -8.86 6.45 -8.47
C LYS A 5 -8.98 5.37 -9.54
N LEU A 6 -9.94 4.46 -9.40
CA LEU A 6 -10.21 3.42 -10.38
C LEU A 6 -10.58 4.03 -11.75
N VAL A 7 -11.47 5.01 -11.76
CA VAL A 7 -11.88 5.73 -12.97
C VAL A 7 -10.69 6.45 -13.60
N ILE A 8 -9.91 7.20 -12.81
CA ILE A 8 -8.72 7.91 -13.32
C ILE A 8 -7.71 6.91 -13.92
N ASN A 9 -7.37 5.84 -13.20
CA ASN A 9 -6.42 4.83 -13.68
C ASN A 9 -6.93 4.12 -14.94
N THR A 10 -8.22 3.79 -14.98
CA THR A 10 -8.83 3.16 -16.15
C THR A 10 -8.75 4.06 -17.38
N VAL A 11 -9.06 5.35 -17.23
CA VAL A 11 -8.93 6.34 -18.32
C VAL A 11 -7.47 6.49 -18.74
N LEU A 12 -6.55 6.56 -17.78
CA LEU A 12 -5.12 6.67 -18.05
C LEU A 12 -4.61 5.48 -18.85
N PHE A 13 -4.89 4.25 -18.39
CA PHE A 13 -4.54 3.03 -19.09
C PHE A 13 -5.22 2.95 -20.45
N PHE A 14 -6.48 3.36 -20.55
CA PHE A 14 -7.21 3.34 -21.82
C PHE A 14 -6.54 4.23 -22.85
N ILE A 15 -6.14 5.45 -22.47
CA ILE A 15 -5.40 6.36 -23.32
C ILE A 15 -4.06 5.75 -23.72
N ILE A 16 -3.30 5.19 -22.77
CA ILE A 16 -1.98 4.60 -23.02
C ILE A 16 -2.07 3.42 -24.01
N PHE A 17 -2.94 2.45 -23.74
CA PHE A 17 -3.06 1.24 -24.56
C PHE A 17 -3.64 1.51 -25.94
N ASN A 18 -4.57 2.47 -26.05
CA ASN A 18 -5.19 2.83 -27.31
C ASN A 18 -4.52 3.99 -28.03
N PHE A 19 -3.46 4.59 -27.47
CA PHE A 19 -2.78 5.78 -28.00
C PHE A 19 -2.35 5.61 -29.46
N SER A 20 -1.73 4.46 -29.77
CA SER A 20 -1.26 4.14 -31.13
C SER A 20 -2.42 4.03 -32.12
N ARG A 21 -3.53 3.40 -31.72
CA ARG A 21 -4.72 3.22 -32.56
C ARG A 21 -5.48 4.53 -32.77
N ILE A 22 -5.58 5.35 -31.72
CA ILE A 22 -6.18 6.69 -31.75
C ILE A 22 -5.39 7.59 -32.71
N ARG A 23 -4.05 7.60 -32.60
CA ARG A 23 -3.17 8.39 -33.48
C ARG A 23 -3.32 8.03 -34.95
N GLN A 24 -3.53 6.75 -35.26
CA GLN A 24 -3.72 6.28 -36.63
C GLN A 24 -5.15 6.47 -37.16
N ARG A 25 -6.08 7.05 -36.37
CA ARG A 25 -7.52 7.16 -36.67
C ARG A 25 -8.22 5.83 -37.02
N LYS A 26 -7.59 4.70 -36.71
CA LYS A 26 -8.14 3.35 -36.92
C LYS A 26 -8.80 2.79 -35.66
N PHE A 27 -9.11 3.66 -34.70
CA PHE A 27 -9.69 3.23 -33.44
C PHE A 27 -11.17 2.92 -33.61
N LEU A 28 -11.51 1.64 -33.53
CA LEU A 28 -12.88 1.15 -33.35
C LEU A 28 -13.12 0.94 -31.87
N PHE A 29 -14.08 1.68 -31.31
CA PHE A 29 -14.46 1.53 -29.91
C PHE A 29 -15.16 0.18 -29.74
N SER A 30 -14.48 -0.77 -29.11
CA SER A 30 -15.05 -2.06 -28.72
C SER A 30 -15.01 -2.20 -27.20
N ILE A 31 -15.93 -2.99 -26.63
CA ILE A 31 -15.94 -3.28 -25.19
C ILE A 31 -14.60 -3.90 -24.75
N ASP A 32 -14.00 -4.73 -25.60
CA ASP A 32 -12.68 -5.34 -25.36
C ASP A 32 -11.55 -4.32 -25.18
N SER A 33 -11.67 -3.14 -25.81
CA SER A 33 -10.68 -2.06 -25.66
C SER A 33 -10.68 -1.41 -24.28
N LEU A 34 -11.72 -1.66 -23.47
CA LEU A 34 -11.89 -1.17 -22.10
C LEU A 34 -11.58 -2.22 -21.04
N VAL A 35 -11.75 -3.52 -21.33
CA VAL A 35 -11.56 -4.61 -20.36
C VAL A 35 -10.14 -4.61 -19.79
N LEU A 36 -9.13 -4.51 -20.66
CA LEU A 36 -7.73 -4.56 -20.25
C LEU A 36 -7.30 -3.31 -19.45
N PRO A 37 -7.61 -2.07 -19.90
CA PRO A 37 -7.42 -0.87 -19.09
C PRO A 37 -8.11 -0.89 -17.73
N PHE A 38 -9.34 -1.38 -17.67
CA PHE A 38 -10.10 -1.48 -16.44
C PHE A 38 -9.49 -2.52 -15.49
N SER A 39 -9.13 -3.69 -15.99
CA SER A 39 -8.49 -4.74 -15.19
C SER A 39 -7.16 -4.27 -14.60
N LEU A 40 -6.34 -3.56 -15.38
CA LEU A 40 -5.09 -2.97 -14.89
C LEU A 40 -5.34 -1.84 -13.87
N GLY A 41 -6.32 -0.97 -14.14
CA GLY A 41 -6.74 0.07 -13.21
C GLY A 41 -7.21 -0.52 -11.87
N LEU A 42 -7.98 -1.60 -11.91
CA LEU A 42 -8.46 -2.34 -10.76
C LEU A 42 -7.30 -2.98 -9.99
N ALA A 43 -6.44 -3.72 -10.69
CA ALA A 43 -5.28 -4.38 -10.08
C ALA A 43 -4.38 -3.38 -9.35
N LEU A 44 -4.06 -2.25 -10.00
CA LEU A 44 -3.23 -1.21 -9.39
C LEU A 44 -3.90 -0.60 -8.14
N THR A 45 -5.20 -0.33 -8.22
CA THR A 45 -5.93 0.26 -7.09
C THR A 45 -6.04 -0.71 -5.90
N VAL A 46 -6.18 -2.02 -6.18
CA VAL A 46 -6.18 -3.07 -5.16
C VAL A 46 -4.80 -3.21 -4.52
N VAL A 47 -3.74 -3.26 -5.32
CA VAL A 47 -2.35 -3.34 -4.83
C VAL A 47 -2.02 -2.15 -3.96
N ASP A 48 -2.36 -0.93 -4.38
CA ASP A 48 -2.18 0.29 -3.57
C ASP A 48 -2.86 0.18 -2.19
N CYS A 49 -4.06 -0.39 -2.16
CA CYS A 49 -4.83 -0.54 -0.93
C CYS A 49 -4.18 -1.56 0.01
N LEU A 50 -3.75 -2.70 -0.54
CA LEU A 50 -3.01 -3.73 0.20
C LEU A 50 -1.69 -3.20 0.74
N LEU A 51 -0.93 -2.47 -0.08
CA LEU A 51 0.37 -1.93 0.31
C LEU A 51 0.23 -0.93 1.47
N ARG A 52 -0.82 -0.10 1.44
CA ARG A 52 -1.14 0.81 2.54
C ARG A 52 -1.52 0.06 3.82
N ALA A 53 -2.31 -1.00 3.71
CA ALA A 53 -2.68 -1.82 4.86
C ALA A 53 -1.45 -2.50 5.48
N VAL A 54 -0.62 -3.15 4.65
CA VAL A 54 0.63 -3.79 5.08
C VAL A 54 1.55 -2.78 5.76
N PHE A 55 1.75 -1.61 5.17
CA PHE A 55 2.58 -0.57 5.77
C PHE A 55 2.06 -0.14 7.15
N PHE A 56 0.75 0.06 7.29
CA PHE A 56 0.13 0.43 8.55
C PHE A 56 0.33 -0.65 9.62
N TYR A 57 0.09 -1.92 9.29
CA TYR A 57 0.29 -3.03 10.21
C TYR A 57 1.75 -3.22 10.61
N SER A 58 2.67 -3.11 9.65
CA SER A 58 4.11 -3.16 9.93
C SER A 58 4.52 -2.02 10.87
N PHE A 59 4.06 -0.79 10.63
CA PHE A 59 4.36 0.34 11.50
C PHE A 59 3.77 0.17 12.91
N LEU A 60 2.54 -0.32 13.02
CA LEU A 60 1.91 -0.61 14.30
C LEU A 60 2.67 -1.68 15.08
N SER A 61 3.07 -2.78 14.41
CA SER A 61 3.88 -3.82 15.04
C SER A 61 5.22 -3.30 15.53
N PHE A 62 5.85 -2.39 14.77
CA PHE A 62 7.10 -1.75 15.16
C PHE A 62 6.92 -0.95 16.46
N ILE A 63 5.88 -0.14 16.56
CA ILE A 63 5.57 0.62 17.79
C ILE A 63 5.40 -0.31 18.99
N ILE A 64 4.63 -1.40 18.83
CA ILE A 64 4.37 -2.35 19.91
C ILE A 64 5.68 -3.02 20.37
N ILE A 65 6.50 -3.49 19.43
CA ILE A 65 7.79 -4.11 19.73
C ILE A 65 8.72 -3.12 20.43
N SER A 66 8.80 -1.87 19.97
CA SER A 66 9.60 -0.84 20.62
C SER A 66 9.13 -0.53 22.03
N ALA A 67 7.82 -0.47 22.27
CA ALA A 67 7.27 -0.26 23.61
C ALA A 67 7.62 -1.41 24.55
N LEU A 68 7.46 -2.66 24.10
CA LEU A 68 7.83 -3.86 24.87
C LEU A 68 9.33 -3.88 25.18
N ALA A 69 10.18 -3.57 24.20
CA ALA A 69 11.62 -3.51 24.39
C ALA A 69 12.02 -2.44 25.42
N TYR A 70 11.38 -1.27 25.37
CA TYR A 70 11.61 -0.21 26.35
C TYR A 70 11.19 -0.63 27.76
N THR A 71 10.01 -1.25 27.90
CA THR A 71 9.55 -1.77 29.19
C THR A 71 10.47 -2.85 29.74
N ALA A 72 10.91 -3.79 28.89
CA ALA A 72 11.85 -4.84 29.27
C ALA A 72 13.18 -4.25 29.74
N LEU A 73 13.73 -3.26 29.01
CA LEU A 73 14.95 -2.57 29.40
C LEU A 73 14.81 -1.88 30.75
N LYS A 74 13.69 -1.19 31.00
CA LYS A 74 13.41 -0.52 32.27
C LYS A 74 13.29 -1.51 33.43
N LEU A 75 12.70 -2.68 33.22
CA LEU A 75 12.62 -3.75 34.22
C LEU A 75 14.00 -4.32 34.56
N VAL A 76 14.83 -4.57 33.55
CA VAL A 76 16.21 -5.05 33.76
C VAL A 76 17.05 -4.03 34.51
N LEU A 77 16.95 -2.75 34.14
CA LEU A 77 17.64 -1.66 34.84
C LEU A 77 17.20 -1.56 36.29
N ARG A 78 15.89 -1.65 36.57
CA ARG A 78 15.37 -1.60 37.93
C ARG A 78 15.87 -2.78 38.77
N LYS A 79 15.79 -4.00 38.24
CA LYS A 79 16.30 -5.20 38.91
C LYS A 79 17.79 -5.08 39.24
N LYS A 80 18.59 -4.57 38.30
CA LYS A 80 20.03 -4.36 38.51
C LYS A 80 20.32 -3.32 39.59
N THR A 81 19.50 -2.27 39.71
CA THR A 81 19.64 -1.28 40.79
C THR A 81 19.27 -1.86 42.15
N ASP A 82 18.23 -2.70 42.22
CA ASP A 82 17.82 -3.34 43.46
C ASP A 82 18.89 -4.32 43.98
N GLU A 83 19.57 -5.08 43.10
CA GLU A 83 20.68 -5.98 43.48
C GLU A 83 21.93 -5.23 43.98
N VAL A 84 22.19 -3.99 43.52
CA VAL A 84 23.34 -3.16 43.97
C VAL A 84 23.04 -2.45 45.30
N SER A 85 21.77 -2.35 45.70
CA SER A 85 21.36 -1.73 46.97
C SER A 85 21.42 -2.68 48.18
N GLU A 86 21.57 -3.98 47.96
CA GLU A 86 21.63 -5.01 49.01
C GLU A 86 23.08 -5.43 49.37
N GLU A 87 24.09 -4.93 48.66
CA GLU A 87 25.53 -5.06 48.99
C GLU A 87 26.05 -3.83 49.77
#